data_AF-A0A0U5FYZ4-F1
#
_entry.id   AF-A0A0U5FYZ4-F1
#
_cell.length_a   1.000
_cell.length_b   1.000
_cell.length_c   1.000
_cell.angle_alpha   90.00
_cell.angle_beta   90.00
_cell.angle_gamma   90.00
#
_symmetry.space_group_name_H-M   'P 1'
#
loop_
_entity.id
_entity.type
_entity.pdbx_description
1 polymer ?
#
loop_
_entity_poly.entity_id
_entity_poly.type
_entity_poly.pdbx_seq_one_letter_code
_entity_poly.pdbx_strand_id
1 'polypeptide(L)'
;MKPMRDSISQPIYLPLNPETTTAFDTTLQSLRDLALTSIFALHIDIRCGIIHMLTRTMAGPNPPVVRNSEPGTPSPLPSGGCWHLLASQPTAASPAVLELNKDLIAFDTNLSTYLGNTQRVFITSGLAHFIDRVFVSSTRFIWAMNENGALRLQLDVLVLQQNLKNIIVDQSEGSDDVSKEQYREVVALPRSAKFLDWFLDGAEKALDYAKEEKEYFAAHGDKALSSDGGPFSYEELKVLVDLGFSEILRGPRGEENREDFMAAKKASADALLRLNEIMWDSK
;
A
#
# COMPACT_ATOMS: atom_id res chain seq x y z
N MET A 1 -70.29 -10.30 -3.80
CA MET A 1 -69.51 -10.69 -4.99
C MET A 1 -68.15 -11.21 -4.53
N LYS A 2 -67.92 -12.53 -4.63
CA LYS A 2 -66.60 -13.14 -4.37
C LYS A 2 -65.73 -12.96 -5.62
N PRO A 3 -64.46 -12.56 -5.50
CA PRO A 3 -63.57 -12.56 -6.65
C PRO A 3 -63.18 -14.01 -6.97
N MET A 4 -63.43 -14.44 -8.21
CA MET A 4 -62.84 -15.65 -8.78
C MET A 4 -61.35 -15.41 -8.97
N ARG A 5 -60.52 -15.94 -8.06
CA ARG A 5 -59.10 -16.20 -8.33
C ARG A 5 -58.98 -17.69 -8.65
N ASP A 6 -59.44 -18.06 -9.83
CA ASP A 6 -59.13 -19.38 -10.39
C ASP A 6 -57.71 -19.33 -10.96
N SER A 7 -56.83 -20.08 -10.31
CA SER A 7 -55.72 -20.85 -10.90
C SER A 7 -54.85 -20.17 -11.96
N ILE A 8 -53.69 -19.67 -11.53
CA ILE A 8 -52.44 -19.82 -12.31
C ILE A 8 -51.35 -20.34 -11.36
N SER A 9 -51.56 -21.56 -10.88
CA SER A 9 -50.51 -22.46 -10.41
C SER A 9 -50.11 -23.39 -11.56
N GLN A 10 -49.89 -22.84 -12.75
CA GLN A 10 -49.23 -23.57 -13.83
C GLN A 10 -47.72 -23.34 -13.66
N PRO A 11 -46.90 -24.40 -13.48
CA PRO A 11 -45.46 -24.23 -13.57
C PRO A 11 -45.15 -23.62 -14.93
N ILE A 12 -44.42 -22.52 -14.94
CA ILE A 12 -43.95 -21.86 -16.17
C ILE A 12 -43.04 -22.86 -16.87
N TYR A 13 -43.62 -23.62 -17.81
CA TYR A 13 -42.90 -24.57 -18.63
C TYR A 13 -42.29 -23.80 -19.79
N LEU A 14 -40.99 -23.58 -19.75
CA LEU A 14 -40.24 -23.06 -20.88
C LEU A 14 -39.95 -24.28 -21.80
N PRO A 15 -40.63 -24.44 -22.95
CA PRO A 15 -40.43 -25.58 -23.81
C PRO A 15 -39.12 -25.40 -24.58
N LEU A 16 -37.99 -25.69 -23.93
CA LEU A 16 -36.69 -25.67 -24.57
C LEU A 16 -36.50 -26.99 -25.33
N ASN A 17 -36.37 -26.89 -26.65
CA ASN A 17 -35.81 -27.98 -27.44
C ASN A 17 -34.29 -28.07 -27.16
N PRO A 18 -33.60 -29.21 -27.42
CA PRO A 18 -32.20 -29.38 -27.03
C PRO A 18 -31.26 -28.31 -27.60
N GLU A 19 -31.55 -27.79 -28.80
CA GLU A 19 -30.79 -26.70 -29.43
C GLU A 19 -30.95 -25.36 -28.69
N THR A 20 -32.18 -25.00 -28.32
CA THR A 20 -32.48 -23.77 -27.55
C THR A 20 -31.98 -23.85 -26.12
N THR A 21 -32.01 -25.03 -25.48
CA THR A 21 -31.34 -25.25 -24.18
C THR A 21 -29.85 -24.97 -24.29
N THR A 22 -29.19 -25.52 -25.31
CA THR A 22 -27.75 -25.33 -25.51
C THR A 22 -27.40 -23.87 -25.77
N ALA A 23 -28.19 -23.18 -26.61
CA ALA A 23 -27.99 -21.76 -26.89
C ALA A 23 -28.22 -20.88 -25.64
N PHE A 24 -29.23 -21.22 -24.82
CA PHE A 24 -29.51 -20.54 -23.56
C PHE A 24 -28.37 -20.71 -22.57
N ASP A 25 -27.91 -21.95 -22.34
CA ASP A 25 -26.81 -22.24 -21.43
C ASP A 25 -25.51 -21.56 -21.87
N THR A 26 -25.24 -21.54 -23.18
CA THR A 26 -24.09 -20.83 -23.75
C THR A 26 -24.18 -19.33 -23.48
N THR A 27 -25.36 -18.73 -23.67
CA THR A 27 -25.57 -17.29 -23.41
C THR A 27 -25.39 -16.99 -21.92
N LEU A 28 -25.97 -17.82 -21.06
CA LEU A 28 -25.87 -17.67 -19.61
C LEU A 28 -24.40 -17.79 -19.15
N GLN A 29 -23.66 -18.74 -19.71
CA GLN A 29 -22.22 -18.86 -19.46
C GLN A 29 -21.46 -17.61 -19.89
N SER A 30 -21.72 -17.10 -21.10
CA SER A 30 -21.06 -15.87 -21.58
C SER A 30 -21.33 -14.65 -20.69
N LEU A 31 -22.55 -14.53 -20.13
CA LEU A 31 -22.90 -13.46 -19.20
C LEU A 31 -22.16 -13.62 -17.86
N ARG A 32 -22.01 -14.85 -17.37
CA ARG A 32 -21.21 -15.14 -16.16
C ARG A 32 -19.74 -14.81 -16.37
N ASP A 33 -19.18 -15.20 -17.51
CA ASP A 33 -17.77 -14.93 -17.84
C ASP A 33 -17.52 -13.43 -17.94
N LEU A 34 -18.44 -12.67 -18.54
CA LEU A 34 -18.37 -11.21 -18.59
C LEU A 34 -18.43 -10.59 -17.19
N ALA A 35 -19.34 -11.07 -16.33
CA ALA A 35 -19.47 -10.57 -14.96
C ALA A 35 -18.20 -10.82 -14.14
N LEU A 36 -17.63 -12.03 -14.21
CA LEU A 36 -16.38 -12.36 -13.52
C LEU A 36 -15.22 -11.52 -14.04
N THR A 37 -15.11 -11.36 -15.37
CA THR A 37 -14.08 -10.50 -15.99
C THR A 37 -14.20 -9.06 -15.50
N SER A 38 -15.42 -8.54 -15.41
CA SER A 38 -15.68 -7.16 -14.95
C SER A 38 -15.32 -6.97 -13.48
N ILE A 39 -15.70 -7.92 -12.61
CA ILE A 39 -15.34 -7.89 -11.18
C ILE A 39 -13.82 -7.97 -10.99
N PHE A 40 -13.15 -8.84 -11.76
CA PHE A 40 -11.70 -8.96 -11.72
C PHE A 40 -10.99 -7.70 -12.24
N ALA A 41 -11.52 -7.08 -13.30
CA ALA A 41 -11.01 -5.81 -13.80
C ALA A 41 -11.11 -4.70 -12.72
N LEU A 42 -12.24 -4.60 -12.01
CA LEU A 42 -12.40 -3.66 -10.89
C LEU A 42 -11.43 -3.93 -9.73
N HIS A 43 -11.19 -5.22 -9.42
CA HIS A 43 -10.21 -5.63 -8.41
C HIS A 43 -8.78 -5.21 -8.80
N ILE A 44 -8.42 -5.26 -10.09
CA ILE A 44 -7.12 -4.77 -10.58
C ILE A 44 -7.08 -3.24 -10.60
N ASP A 45 -8.13 -2.59 -11.10
CA ASP A 45 -8.18 -1.15 -11.32
C ASP A 45 -7.93 -0.35 -10.03
N ILE A 46 -8.61 -0.71 -8.93
CA ILE A 46 -8.37 -0.08 -7.62
C ILE A 46 -6.91 -0.21 -7.17
N ARG A 47 -6.27 -1.35 -7.42
CA ARG A 47 -4.86 -1.60 -7.07
C ARG A 47 -3.91 -0.79 -7.94
N CYS A 48 -4.18 -0.69 -9.23
CA CYS A 48 -3.44 0.18 -10.15
C CYS A 48 -3.53 1.65 -9.73
N GLY A 49 -4.74 2.11 -9.36
CA GLY A 49 -4.96 3.46 -8.82
C GLY A 49 -4.13 3.72 -7.57
N ILE A 50 -4.13 2.79 -6.61
CA ILE A 50 -3.30 2.86 -5.39
C ILE A 50 -1.80 2.94 -5.72
N ILE A 51 -1.29 2.08 -6.62
CA ILE A 51 0.12 2.13 -7.03
C ILE A 51 0.44 3.52 -7.60
N HIS A 52 -0.38 4.02 -8.52
CA HIS A 52 -0.17 5.31 -9.14
C HIS A 52 -0.12 6.43 -8.10
N MET A 53 -1.11 6.49 -7.21
CA MET A 53 -1.25 7.57 -6.23
C MET A 53 -0.17 7.53 -5.15
N LEU A 54 0.20 6.35 -4.65
CA LEU A 54 1.30 6.21 -3.69
C LEU A 54 2.65 6.52 -4.33
N THR A 55 2.90 6.04 -5.55
CA THR A 55 4.11 6.38 -6.31
C THR A 55 4.22 7.90 -6.50
N ARG A 56 3.11 8.55 -6.90
CA ARG A 56 3.04 10.00 -7.09
C ARG A 56 3.26 10.77 -5.79
N THR A 57 2.74 10.26 -4.67
CA THR A 57 2.95 10.85 -3.33
C THR A 57 4.43 10.80 -2.93
N MET A 58 5.08 9.65 -3.15
CA MET A 58 6.49 9.45 -2.81
C MET A 58 7.42 10.24 -3.71
N ALA A 59 7.16 10.28 -5.02
CA ALA A 59 7.98 11.01 -5.99
C ALA A 59 7.79 12.54 -5.93
N GLY A 60 6.63 13.00 -5.43
CA GLY A 60 6.24 14.39 -5.48
C GLY A 60 5.72 14.83 -6.86
N PRO A 61 5.24 16.08 -6.99
CA PRO A 61 4.60 16.59 -8.21
C PRO A 61 5.53 16.68 -9.43
N ASN A 62 6.85 16.73 -9.19
CA ASN A 62 7.88 16.82 -10.22
C ASN A 62 8.94 15.75 -9.94
N PRO A 63 8.72 14.49 -10.39
CA PRO A 63 9.60 13.38 -10.06
C PRO A 63 11.01 13.65 -10.59
N PRO A 64 12.06 13.60 -9.73
CA PRO A 64 13.42 13.64 -10.21
C PRO A 64 13.73 12.39 -11.03
N VAL A 65 14.66 12.50 -11.98
CA VAL A 65 15.18 11.33 -12.69
C VAL A 65 15.74 10.34 -11.65
N VAL A 66 15.23 9.12 -11.63
CA VAL A 66 15.73 8.03 -10.77
C VAL A 66 17.24 7.90 -11.01
N ARG A 67 18.06 8.24 -10.02
CA ARG A 67 19.51 8.13 -10.11
C ARG A 67 20.02 7.15 -9.06
N ASN A 68 20.56 6.03 -9.53
CA ASN A 68 21.06 4.90 -8.74
C ASN A 68 22.48 5.13 -8.17
N SER A 69 22.97 6.37 -8.12
CA SER A 69 24.35 6.67 -7.71
C SER A 69 24.38 7.80 -6.69
N GLU A 70 25.19 7.62 -5.65
CA GLU A 70 25.50 8.65 -4.67
C GLU A 70 26.08 9.89 -5.38
N PRO A 71 25.63 11.12 -5.04
CA PRO A 71 26.22 12.32 -5.59
C PRO A 71 27.72 12.41 -5.24
N GLY A 72 28.59 12.50 -6.25
CA GLY A 72 30.02 12.75 -6.06
C GLY A 72 30.33 14.15 -5.52
N THR A 73 29.38 15.07 -5.70
CA THR A 73 29.34 16.46 -5.22
C THR A 73 27.92 16.75 -4.74
N PRO A 74 27.72 17.70 -3.80
CA PRO A 74 26.37 18.13 -3.43
C PRO A 74 25.59 18.48 -4.71
N SER A 75 24.48 17.78 -4.93
CA SER A 75 23.67 17.96 -6.13
C SER A 75 22.65 19.06 -5.88
N PRO A 76 22.51 20.03 -6.81
CA PRO A 76 21.50 21.05 -6.68
C PRO A 76 20.12 20.41 -6.57
N LEU A 77 19.26 21.03 -5.77
CA LEU A 77 17.87 20.62 -5.58
C LEU A 77 17.23 20.36 -6.96
N PRO A 78 16.50 19.24 -7.14
CA PRO A 78 15.82 19.00 -8.41
C PRO A 78 14.93 20.20 -8.75
N SER A 79 14.78 20.52 -10.04
CA SER A 79 14.02 21.70 -10.50
C SER A 79 12.56 21.73 -10.01
N GLY A 80 12.07 20.60 -9.53
CA GLY A 80 10.76 20.43 -8.89
C GLY A 80 10.69 20.63 -7.38
N GLY A 81 11.81 20.93 -6.72
CA GLY A 81 11.95 20.93 -5.27
C GLY A 81 12.03 19.52 -4.68
N CYS A 82 12.45 19.41 -3.41
CA CYS A 82 12.38 18.15 -2.68
C CYS A 82 11.11 18.12 -1.83
N TRP A 83 10.13 17.34 -2.27
CA TRP A 83 8.79 17.34 -1.69
C TRP A 83 8.75 16.92 -0.21
N HIS A 84 9.69 16.08 0.24
CA HIS A 84 9.73 15.52 1.60
C HIS A 84 10.80 16.14 2.50
N LEU A 85 11.42 17.26 2.08
CA LEU A 85 12.23 18.10 2.95
C LEU A 85 11.38 19.27 3.46
N LEU A 86 10.77 19.11 4.63
CA LEU A 86 9.85 20.09 5.19
C LEU A 86 10.53 20.92 6.29
N ALA A 87 10.43 22.25 6.17
CA ALA A 87 11.01 23.17 7.16
C ALA A 87 10.20 23.23 8.47
N SER A 88 8.90 22.91 8.43
CA SER A 88 7.99 22.93 9.58
C SER A 88 7.29 21.60 9.75
N GLN A 89 6.85 21.33 10.97
CA GLN A 89 6.04 20.16 11.28
C GLN A 89 4.76 20.16 10.43
N PRO A 90 4.40 19.01 9.82
CA PRO A 90 3.20 18.91 9.00
C PRO A 90 1.94 18.92 9.87
N THR A 91 0.89 19.58 9.38
CA THR A 91 -0.43 19.65 10.05
C THR A 91 -1.49 18.80 9.37
N ALA A 92 -1.19 18.24 8.18
CA ALA A 92 -2.11 17.45 7.39
C ALA A 92 -1.34 16.45 6.52
N ALA A 93 -2.06 15.42 6.07
CA ALA A 93 -1.61 14.46 5.06
C ALA A 93 -1.31 15.14 3.71
N SER A 94 -0.52 14.45 2.90
CA SER A 94 -0.18 14.82 1.53
C SER A 94 -1.44 15.02 0.67
N PRO A 95 -1.50 16.06 -0.18
CA PRO A 95 -2.65 16.32 -1.04
C PRO A 95 -3.04 15.12 -1.93
N ALA A 96 -2.05 14.39 -2.46
CA ALA A 96 -2.29 13.20 -3.27
C ALA A 96 -2.92 12.04 -2.46
N VAL A 97 -2.59 11.91 -1.17
CA VAL A 97 -3.23 10.90 -0.30
C VAL A 97 -4.66 11.30 0.05
N LEU A 98 -4.92 12.60 0.24
CA LEU A 98 -6.28 13.10 0.41
C LEU A 98 -7.14 12.93 -0.86
N GLU A 99 -6.54 13.06 -2.03
CA GLU A 99 -7.18 12.76 -3.31
C GLU A 99 -7.49 11.26 -3.44
N LEU A 100 -6.51 10.38 -3.16
CA LEU A 100 -6.72 8.93 -3.13
C LEU A 100 -7.85 8.55 -2.16
N ASN A 101 -7.91 9.16 -0.98
CA ASN A 101 -8.97 8.93 0.00
C ASN A 101 -10.36 9.24 -0.60
N LYS A 102 -10.50 10.38 -1.29
CA LYS A 102 -11.75 10.76 -1.97
C LYS A 102 -12.10 9.77 -3.08
N ASP A 103 -11.12 9.37 -3.88
CA ASP A 103 -11.33 8.43 -4.99
C ASP A 103 -11.78 7.06 -4.48
N LEU A 104 -11.17 6.57 -3.39
CA LEU A 104 -11.55 5.30 -2.75
C LEU A 104 -12.97 5.35 -2.16
N ILE A 105 -13.37 6.48 -1.54
CA ILE A 105 -14.75 6.67 -1.06
C ILE A 105 -15.74 6.68 -2.22
N ALA A 106 -15.43 7.40 -3.30
CA ALA A 106 -16.28 7.45 -4.48
C ALA A 106 -16.39 6.06 -5.14
N PHE A 107 -15.28 5.33 -5.21
CA PHE A 107 -15.25 3.97 -5.73
C PHE A 107 -16.14 3.05 -4.88
N ASP A 108 -15.99 3.05 -3.56
CA ASP A 108 -16.83 2.24 -2.66
C ASP A 108 -18.32 2.59 -2.74
N THR A 109 -18.66 3.88 -2.85
CA THR A 109 -20.05 4.33 -3.05
C THR A 109 -20.66 3.75 -4.34
N ASN A 110 -19.89 3.76 -5.42
CA ASN A 110 -20.32 3.18 -6.70
C ASN A 110 -20.46 1.65 -6.60
N LEU A 111 -19.49 0.96 -6.00
CA LEU A 111 -19.56 -0.48 -5.79
C LEU A 111 -20.81 -0.86 -4.98
N SER A 112 -21.09 -0.12 -3.91
CA SER A 112 -22.25 -0.33 -3.03
C SER A 112 -23.60 -0.09 -3.71
N THR A 113 -23.63 0.75 -4.75
CA THR A 113 -24.83 1.03 -5.52
C THR A 113 -25.15 -0.08 -6.53
N TYR A 114 -24.13 -0.68 -7.15
CA TYR A 114 -24.31 -1.57 -8.30
C TYR A 114 -24.01 -3.04 -8.02
N LEU A 115 -23.26 -3.37 -6.97
CA LEU A 115 -22.78 -4.74 -6.69
C LEU A 115 -23.27 -5.27 -5.34
N GLY A 116 -23.45 -6.59 -5.28
CA GLY A 116 -23.77 -7.29 -4.04
C GLY A 116 -22.56 -7.43 -3.10
N ASN A 117 -22.82 -7.82 -1.86
CA ASN A 117 -21.78 -7.87 -0.82
C ASN A 117 -20.59 -8.78 -1.19
N THR A 118 -20.86 -9.95 -1.77
CA THR A 118 -19.82 -10.91 -2.14
C THR A 118 -18.84 -10.36 -3.17
N GLN A 119 -19.34 -9.63 -4.18
CA GLN A 119 -18.48 -9.02 -5.20
C GLN A 119 -17.65 -7.87 -4.60
N ARG A 120 -18.25 -7.06 -3.71
CA ARG A 120 -17.53 -5.96 -3.03
C ARG A 120 -16.39 -6.49 -2.18
N VAL A 121 -16.66 -7.48 -1.33
CA VAL A 121 -15.64 -8.15 -0.50
C VAL A 121 -14.53 -8.74 -1.37
N PHE A 122 -14.86 -9.35 -2.52
CA PHE A 122 -13.83 -9.83 -3.44
C PHE A 122 -12.94 -8.69 -3.96
N ILE A 123 -13.53 -7.57 -4.41
CA ILE A 123 -12.78 -6.43 -4.95
C ILE A 123 -11.85 -5.82 -3.88
N THR A 124 -12.35 -5.67 -2.65
CA THR A 124 -11.62 -5.06 -1.52
C THR A 124 -10.74 -6.02 -0.73
N SER A 125 -10.83 -7.33 -0.97
CA SER A 125 -10.04 -8.33 -0.24
C SER A 125 -8.54 -8.12 -0.35
N GLY A 126 -7.83 -8.10 0.77
CA GLY A 126 -6.38 -7.94 0.82
C GLY A 126 -5.88 -6.55 0.43
N LEU A 127 -6.78 -5.57 0.33
CA LEU A 127 -6.44 -4.21 -0.08
C LEU A 127 -5.57 -3.49 0.96
N ALA A 128 -5.81 -3.70 2.25
CA ALA A 128 -5.02 -3.08 3.30
C ALA A 128 -3.57 -3.59 3.26
N HIS A 129 -3.40 -4.91 3.19
CA HIS A 129 -2.07 -5.51 3.06
C HIS A 129 -1.36 -5.08 1.77
N PHE A 130 -2.11 -4.94 0.66
CA PHE A 130 -1.57 -4.43 -0.59
C PHE A 130 -1.06 -3.00 -0.47
N ILE A 131 -1.86 -2.09 0.11
CA ILE A 131 -1.47 -0.70 0.36
C ILE A 131 -0.21 -0.65 1.24
N ASP A 132 -0.15 -1.46 2.29
CA ASP A 132 0.98 -1.49 3.22
C ASP A 132 2.30 -1.83 2.52
N ARG A 133 2.26 -2.82 1.61
CA ARG A 133 3.42 -3.22 0.81
C ARG A 133 3.77 -2.19 -0.27
N VAL A 134 2.77 -1.65 -0.97
CA VAL A 134 2.99 -0.65 -2.03
C VAL A 134 3.55 0.64 -1.45
N PHE A 135 3.10 1.05 -0.26
CA PHE A 135 3.61 2.22 0.43
C PHE A 135 5.11 2.11 0.67
N VAL A 136 5.56 1.05 1.34
CA VAL A 136 7.00 0.79 1.61
C VAL A 136 7.77 0.63 0.31
N SER A 137 7.25 -0.10 -0.66
CA SER A 137 7.90 -0.26 -1.97
C SER A 137 8.07 1.08 -2.70
N SER A 138 7.12 2.00 -2.55
CA SER A 138 7.13 3.30 -3.24
C SER A 138 8.09 4.31 -2.61
N THR A 139 8.57 4.10 -1.38
CA THR A 139 9.53 5.02 -0.74
C THR A 139 10.84 5.15 -1.53
N ARG A 140 11.17 4.16 -2.38
CA ARG A 140 12.30 4.23 -3.32
C ARG A 140 12.25 5.43 -4.28
N PHE A 141 11.06 6.00 -4.48
CA PHE A 141 10.88 7.17 -5.35
C PHE A 141 11.10 8.50 -4.62
N ILE A 142 11.29 8.47 -3.31
CA ILE A 142 11.62 9.65 -2.52
C ILE A 142 13.06 10.08 -2.83
N TRP A 143 13.22 11.35 -3.20
CA TRP A 143 14.53 11.92 -3.48
C TRP A 143 15.37 12.12 -2.21
N ALA A 144 14.79 12.81 -1.23
CA ALA A 144 15.36 13.01 0.09
C ALA A 144 14.22 13.26 1.08
N MET A 145 14.46 12.92 2.35
CA MET A 145 13.47 13.05 3.42
C MET A 145 14.13 13.48 4.70
N ASN A 146 13.46 14.39 5.42
CA ASN A 146 13.82 14.74 6.78
C ASN A 146 12.75 14.25 7.77
N GLU A 147 12.96 14.49 9.06
CA GLU A 147 12.02 14.09 10.13
C GLU A 147 10.61 14.61 9.87
N ASN A 148 10.45 15.88 9.52
CA ASN A 148 9.14 16.46 9.20
C ASN A 148 8.48 15.79 7.99
N GLY A 149 9.25 15.40 6.98
CA GLY A 149 8.77 14.61 5.84
C GLY A 149 8.22 13.25 6.26
N ALA A 150 8.95 12.54 7.13
CA ALA A 150 8.51 11.26 7.69
C ALA A 150 7.25 11.41 8.57
N LEU A 151 7.16 12.46 9.39
CA LEU A 151 5.95 12.78 10.15
C LEU A 151 4.74 13.02 9.22
N ARG A 152 4.94 13.61 8.04
CA ARG A 152 3.84 13.79 7.07
C ARG A 152 3.42 12.45 6.49
N LEU A 153 4.36 11.58 6.19
CA LEU A 153 4.09 10.22 5.74
C LEU A 153 3.38 9.38 6.83
N GLN A 154 3.65 9.62 8.12
CA GLN A 154 2.88 9.00 9.21
C GLN A 154 1.42 9.49 9.20
N LEU A 155 1.17 10.79 8.97
CA LEU A 155 -0.21 11.29 8.77
C LEU A 155 -0.88 10.65 7.55
N ASP A 156 -0.13 10.43 6.46
CA ASP A 156 -0.63 9.70 5.28
C ASP A 156 -1.08 8.29 5.64
N VAL A 157 -0.27 7.54 6.37
CA VAL A 157 -0.59 6.19 6.85
C VAL A 157 -1.87 6.19 7.69
N LEU A 158 -2.03 7.14 8.62
CA LEU A 158 -3.22 7.25 9.47
C LEU A 158 -4.49 7.54 8.64
N VAL A 159 -4.40 8.45 7.66
CA VAL A 159 -5.52 8.77 6.76
C VAL A 159 -5.93 7.57 5.91
N LEU A 160 -4.96 6.80 5.40
CA LEU A 160 -5.23 5.58 4.63
C LEU A 160 -5.86 4.49 5.50
N GLN A 161 -5.36 4.27 6.72
CA GLN A 161 -5.95 3.33 7.67
C GLN A 161 -7.41 3.67 7.98
N GLN A 162 -7.69 4.95 8.23
CA GLN A 162 -9.06 5.39 8.52
C GLN A 162 -9.99 5.21 7.30
N ASN A 163 -9.50 5.48 6.10
CA ASN A 163 -10.25 5.26 4.86
C ASN A 163 -10.59 3.78 4.67
N LEU A 164 -9.59 2.91 4.79
CA LEU A 164 -9.76 1.47 4.66
C LEU A 164 -10.71 0.92 5.71
N LYS A 165 -10.72 1.48 6.93
CA LYS A 165 -11.61 1.04 7.99
C LYS A 165 -13.07 1.27 7.58
N ASN A 166 -13.36 2.42 6.97
CA ASN A 166 -14.68 2.72 6.46
C ASN A 166 -15.08 1.80 5.30
N ILE A 167 -14.15 1.47 4.40
CA ILE A 167 -14.43 0.64 3.22
C ILE A 167 -14.57 -0.85 3.57
N ILE A 168 -13.72 -1.38 4.45
CA ILE A 168 -13.62 -2.84 4.72
C ILE A 168 -14.51 -3.26 5.90
N VAL A 169 -14.54 -2.48 6.99
CA VAL A 169 -15.26 -2.89 8.21
C VAL A 169 -16.77 -2.73 8.05
N ASP A 170 -17.23 -1.67 7.38
CA ASP A 170 -18.65 -1.42 7.11
C ASP A 170 -19.29 -2.54 6.24
N GLN A 171 -18.48 -3.24 5.44
CA GLN A 171 -18.91 -4.38 4.61
C GLN A 171 -19.05 -5.70 5.38
N SER A 172 -18.59 -5.76 6.64
CA SER A 172 -18.56 -6.98 7.47
C SER A 172 -19.71 -7.10 8.48
N GLU A 173 -20.44 -6.00 8.75
CA GLU A 173 -21.48 -5.93 9.81
C GLU A 173 -22.84 -6.53 9.40
N GLY A 174 -22.99 -7.04 8.17
CA GLY A 174 -24.29 -7.42 7.59
C GLY A 174 -24.55 -8.91 7.35
N SER A 175 -23.72 -9.83 7.84
CA SER A 175 -23.94 -11.28 7.60
C SER A 175 -23.74 -12.13 8.84
N ASP A 176 -24.84 -12.71 9.36
CA ASP A 176 -24.94 -13.63 10.52
C ASP A 176 -24.29 -15.02 10.29
N ASP A 177 -23.27 -15.13 9.44
CA ASP A 177 -22.66 -16.41 9.09
C ASP A 177 -21.39 -16.66 9.93
N VAL A 178 -21.50 -17.66 10.82
CA VAL A 178 -20.50 -18.10 11.82
C VAL A 178 -19.21 -18.63 11.18
N SER A 179 -19.15 -18.74 9.85
CA SER A 179 -18.01 -19.25 9.08
C SER A 179 -16.96 -18.19 8.66
N LYS A 180 -17.14 -16.91 9.04
CA LYS A 180 -16.30 -15.78 8.55
C LYS A 180 -15.17 -15.28 9.46
N GLU A 181 -14.94 -15.88 10.62
CA GLU A 181 -13.81 -15.48 11.49
C GLU A 181 -12.44 -15.63 10.81
N GLN A 182 -12.35 -16.47 9.77
CA GLN A 182 -11.11 -16.77 9.07
C GLN A 182 -10.66 -15.69 8.05
N TYR A 183 -11.51 -14.72 7.71
CA TYR A 183 -11.20 -13.67 6.71
C TYR A 183 -11.46 -12.25 7.22
N ARG A 184 -11.45 -12.04 8.55
CA ARG A 184 -11.49 -10.67 9.08
C ARG A 184 -10.15 -10.00 8.81
N GLU A 185 -10.07 -9.31 7.66
CA GLU A 185 -8.90 -8.53 7.29
C GLU A 185 -8.68 -7.45 8.35
N VAL A 186 -7.55 -7.55 9.05
CA VAL A 186 -7.15 -6.51 10.00
C VAL A 186 -6.80 -5.28 9.18
N VAL A 187 -7.61 -4.24 9.32
CA VAL A 187 -7.38 -2.97 8.64
C VAL A 187 -6.30 -2.19 9.37
N ALA A 188 -5.06 -2.54 9.08
CA ALA A 188 -3.87 -1.88 9.60
C ALA A 188 -2.80 -1.79 8.51
N LEU A 189 -1.88 -0.84 8.68
CA LEU A 189 -0.70 -0.67 7.84
C LEU A 189 0.57 -0.77 8.71
N PRO A 190 0.79 -1.91 9.40
CA PRO A 190 1.87 -2.05 10.38
C PRO A 190 3.24 -1.89 9.74
N ARG A 191 3.44 -2.40 8.52
CA ARG A 191 4.74 -2.37 7.85
C ARG A 191 5.16 -0.96 7.48
N SER A 192 4.20 -0.15 7.02
CA SER A 192 4.39 1.27 6.69
C SER A 192 4.71 2.09 7.93
N ALA A 193 3.99 1.85 9.04
CA ALA A 193 4.26 2.50 10.32
C ALA A 193 5.67 2.15 10.83
N LYS A 194 5.98 0.86 10.90
CA LYS A 194 7.30 0.34 11.28
C LYS A 194 8.44 0.96 10.46
N PHE A 195 8.28 1.06 9.14
CA PHE A 195 9.30 1.66 8.26
C PHE A 195 9.59 3.12 8.65
N LEU A 196 8.53 3.91 8.91
CA LEU A 196 8.66 5.31 9.27
C LEU A 196 9.21 5.49 10.69
N ASP A 197 8.83 4.63 11.62
CA ASP A 197 9.35 4.64 12.99
C ASP A 197 10.85 4.33 12.99
N TRP A 198 11.28 3.30 12.25
CA TRP A 198 12.69 2.96 12.09
C TRP A 198 13.49 4.08 11.40
N PHE A 199 12.88 4.79 10.44
CA PHE A 199 13.49 5.97 9.84
C PHE A 199 13.71 7.08 10.87
N LEU A 200 12.71 7.37 11.71
CA LEU A 200 12.79 8.41 12.74
C LEU A 200 13.79 8.08 13.84
N ASP A 201 13.95 6.79 14.17
CA ASP A 201 14.95 6.31 15.12
C ASP A 201 16.39 6.40 14.59
N GLY A 202 16.54 6.41 13.26
CA GLY A 202 17.80 6.58 12.54
C GLY A 202 18.37 5.28 11.98
N ALA A 203 19.18 5.41 10.92
CA ALA A 203 19.68 4.28 10.13
C ALA A 203 20.44 3.22 10.95
N GLU A 204 21.28 3.63 11.91
CA GLU A 204 22.06 2.69 12.73
C GLU A 204 21.17 1.82 13.62
N LYS A 205 20.18 2.42 14.29
CA LYS A 205 19.21 1.68 15.10
C LYS A 205 18.32 0.79 14.23
N ALA A 206 17.92 1.27 13.06
CA ALA A 206 17.17 0.46 12.11
C ALA A 206 17.94 -0.82 11.70
N LEU A 207 19.27 -0.75 11.58
CA LEU A 207 20.11 -1.94 11.34
C LEU A 207 20.20 -2.85 12.56
N ASP A 208 20.23 -2.30 13.78
CA ASP A 208 20.11 -3.10 15.01
C ASP A 208 18.78 -3.86 15.04
N TYR A 209 17.66 -3.17 14.80
CA TYR A 209 16.33 -3.79 14.73
C TYR A 209 16.23 -4.84 13.63
N ALA A 210 16.80 -4.59 12.45
CA ALA A 210 16.83 -5.57 11.36
C ALA A 210 17.60 -6.84 11.75
N LYS A 211 18.72 -6.70 12.47
CA LYS A 211 19.50 -7.83 12.95
C LYS A 211 18.75 -8.62 14.01
N GLU A 212 18.17 -7.94 15.00
CA GLU A 212 17.36 -8.57 16.05
C GLU A 212 16.16 -9.32 15.47
N GLU A 213 15.46 -8.70 14.53
CA GLU A 213 14.33 -9.32 13.84
C GLU A 213 14.79 -10.55 13.05
N LYS A 214 15.88 -10.47 12.29
CA LYS A 214 16.44 -11.62 11.56
C LYS A 214 16.77 -12.78 12.50
N GLU A 215 17.41 -12.51 13.62
CA GLU A 215 17.74 -13.52 14.64
C GLU A 215 16.48 -14.12 15.27
N TYR A 216 15.47 -13.29 15.54
CA TYR A 216 14.18 -13.73 16.07
C TYR A 216 13.44 -14.65 15.09
N PHE A 217 13.40 -14.30 13.80
CA PHE A 217 12.80 -15.11 12.74
C PHE A 217 13.55 -16.42 12.52
N ALA A 218 14.89 -16.40 12.57
CA ALA A 218 15.71 -17.62 12.49
C ALA A 218 15.42 -18.58 13.65
N ALA A 219 15.11 -18.05 14.84
CA ALA A 219 14.80 -18.86 16.03
C ALA A 219 13.34 -19.37 16.08
N HIS A 220 12.37 -18.62 15.55
CA HIS A 220 10.93 -18.92 15.72
C HIS A 220 10.19 -19.36 14.45
N GLY A 221 10.83 -19.28 13.27
CA GLY A 221 10.25 -19.69 11.99
C GLY A 221 8.96 -18.94 11.62
N ASP A 222 8.05 -19.59 10.89
CA ASP A 222 6.80 -18.99 10.38
C ASP A 222 5.82 -18.50 11.47
N LYS A 223 6.01 -18.86 12.74
CA LYS A 223 5.19 -18.33 13.85
C LYS A 223 5.47 -16.85 14.14
N ALA A 224 6.59 -16.31 13.64
CA ALA A 224 6.99 -14.91 13.78
C ALA A 224 6.36 -13.96 12.75
N LEU A 225 5.63 -14.46 11.73
CA LEU A 225 4.90 -13.61 10.75
C LEU A 225 3.73 -12.81 11.37
N SER A 226 3.60 -12.83 12.69
CA SER A 226 2.46 -12.32 13.43
C SER A 226 2.51 -10.79 13.54
N SER A 227 1.50 -10.16 12.94
CA SER A 227 1.03 -8.79 13.19
C SER A 227 1.87 -7.59 12.69
N ASP A 228 3.18 -7.71 12.47
CA ASP A 228 4.05 -6.53 12.22
C ASP A 228 4.51 -6.33 10.76
N GLY A 229 3.83 -6.99 9.81
CA GLY A 229 4.13 -6.84 8.38
C GLY A 229 5.36 -7.63 7.88
N GLY A 230 5.97 -8.42 8.75
CA GLY A 230 7.15 -9.26 8.44
C GLY A 230 8.46 -8.48 8.31
N PRO A 231 9.58 -9.18 8.10
CA PRO A 231 10.88 -8.54 7.98
C PRO A 231 10.98 -7.74 6.68
N PHE A 232 11.81 -6.70 6.69
CA PHE A 232 12.14 -5.95 5.49
C PHE A 232 13.10 -6.74 4.60
N SER A 233 12.92 -6.63 3.30
CA SER A 233 13.90 -7.13 2.34
C SER A 233 15.15 -6.26 2.33
N TYR A 234 16.25 -6.79 1.81
CA TYR A 234 17.50 -6.03 1.63
C TYR A 234 17.27 -4.70 0.90
N GLU A 235 16.50 -4.71 -0.20
CA GLU A 235 16.23 -3.51 -0.99
C GLU A 235 15.44 -2.46 -0.21
N GLU A 236 14.51 -2.88 0.66
CA GLU A 236 13.72 -1.95 1.48
C GLU A 236 14.55 -1.35 2.61
N LEU A 237 15.38 -2.16 3.28
CA LEU A 237 16.33 -1.67 4.28
C LEU A 237 17.36 -0.72 3.67
N LYS A 238 17.86 -1.04 2.47
CA LYS A 238 18.77 -0.17 1.74
C LYS A 238 18.14 1.19 1.47
N VAL A 239 16.89 1.21 0.99
CA VAL A 239 16.14 2.47 0.80
C VAL A 239 15.99 3.24 2.13
N LEU A 240 15.69 2.55 3.23
CA LEU A 240 15.59 3.18 4.55
C LEU A 240 16.91 3.86 4.97
N VAL A 241 18.03 3.13 4.84
CA VAL A 241 19.38 3.64 5.16
C VAL A 241 19.72 4.84 4.26
N ASP A 242 19.54 4.71 2.94
CA ASP A 242 19.79 5.78 1.97
C ASP A 242 18.96 7.04 2.29
N LEU A 243 17.69 6.87 2.66
CA LEU A 243 16.83 7.97 3.07
C LEU A 243 17.30 8.63 4.37
N GLY A 244 17.78 7.85 5.35
CA GLY A 244 18.25 8.36 6.64
C GLY A 244 19.40 9.38 6.51
N PHE A 245 20.23 9.27 5.47
CA PHE A 245 21.30 10.22 5.18
C PHE A 245 20.95 11.23 4.07
N SER A 246 19.81 11.04 3.39
CA SER A 246 19.45 11.80 2.18
C SER A 246 19.28 13.30 2.42
N GLU A 247 18.82 13.72 3.60
CA GLU A 247 18.69 15.15 3.94
C GLU A 247 20.04 15.87 3.86
N ILE A 248 21.10 15.27 4.41
CA ILE A 248 22.43 15.88 4.43
C ILE A 248 23.10 15.68 3.07
N LEU A 249 22.97 14.51 2.46
CA LEU A 249 23.65 14.18 1.20
C LEU A 249 23.05 14.87 -0.03
N ARG A 250 21.75 15.18 -0.01
CA ARG A 250 21.00 15.69 -1.17
C ARG A 250 20.20 16.95 -0.86
N GLY A 251 20.11 17.37 0.40
CA GLY A 251 19.45 18.60 0.80
C GLY A 251 20.42 19.77 0.94
N PRO A 252 19.90 20.98 1.20
CA PRO A 252 20.69 22.20 1.28
C PRO A 252 21.72 22.19 2.43
N ARG A 253 21.49 21.39 3.47
CA ARG A 253 22.40 21.28 4.63
C ARG A 253 23.81 20.81 4.26
N GLY A 254 23.94 19.87 3.32
CA GLY A 254 25.25 19.41 2.85
C GLY A 254 25.96 20.37 1.91
N GLU A 255 25.23 21.26 1.22
CA GLU A 255 25.81 22.37 0.45
C GLU A 255 26.42 23.41 1.37
N GLU A 256 25.75 23.69 2.50
CA GLU A 256 26.16 24.70 3.48
C GLU A 256 27.34 24.24 4.35
N ASN A 257 27.40 22.95 4.70
CA ASN A 257 28.48 22.39 5.53
C ASN A 257 29.15 21.15 4.91
N ARG A 258 30.33 21.38 4.34
CA ARG A 258 31.14 20.32 3.70
C ARG A 258 31.65 19.27 4.69
N GLU A 259 31.85 19.61 5.97
CA GLU A 259 32.27 18.63 6.98
C GLU A 259 31.15 17.64 7.29
N ASP A 260 29.93 18.14 7.49
CA ASP A 260 28.73 17.32 7.70
C ASP A 260 28.45 16.43 6.50
N PHE A 261 28.63 16.94 5.27
CA PHE A 261 28.49 16.14 4.05
C PHE A 261 29.48 14.96 4.01
N MET A 262 30.76 15.21 4.30
CA MET A 262 31.78 14.16 4.30
C MET A 262 31.56 13.14 5.42
N ALA A 263 31.12 13.60 6.60
CA ALA A 263 30.77 12.74 7.72
C ALA A 263 29.56 11.85 7.39
N ALA A 264 28.48 12.42 6.85
CA ALA A 264 27.29 11.68 6.44
C ALA A 264 27.60 10.69 5.31
N LYS A 265 28.46 11.06 4.36
CA LYS A 265 28.88 10.16 3.28
C LYS A 265 29.62 8.94 3.81
N LYS A 266 30.54 9.17 4.76
CA LYS A 266 31.26 8.08 5.42
C LYS A 266 30.29 7.19 6.21
N ALA A 267 29.43 7.77 7.03
CA ALA A 267 28.46 7.04 7.83
C ALA A 267 27.49 6.22 6.96
N SER A 268 27.03 6.78 5.83
CA SER A 268 26.19 6.07 4.86
C SER A 268 26.90 4.86 4.26
N ALA A 269 28.17 5.01 3.87
CA ALA A 269 28.96 3.90 3.34
C ALA A 269 29.19 2.80 4.39
N ASP A 270 29.49 3.18 5.63
CA ASP A 270 29.68 2.26 6.76
C ASP A 270 28.37 1.50 7.07
N ALA A 271 27.23 2.20 7.10
CA ALA A 271 25.90 1.61 7.32
C ALA A 271 25.50 0.64 6.20
N LEU A 272 25.77 0.96 4.93
CA LEU A 272 25.51 0.06 3.80
C LEU A 272 26.40 -1.19 3.83
N LEU A 273 27.65 -1.06 4.27
CA LEU A 273 28.53 -2.21 4.46
C LEU A 273 27.99 -3.12 5.56
N ARG A 274 27.58 -2.53 6.69
CA ARG A 274 26.95 -3.25 7.80
C ARG A 274 25.64 -3.93 7.38
N LEU A 275 24.82 -3.28 6.57
CA LEU A 275 23.61 -3.89 5.99
C LEU A 275 23.96 -5.13 5.16
N ASN A 276 25.00 -5.06 4.32
CA ASN A 276 25.47 -6.21 3.54
C ASN A 276 25.91 -7.37 4.44
N GLU A 277 26.59 -7.09 5.56
CA GLU A 277 26.99 -8.11 6.53
C GLU A 277 25.78 -8.76 7.20
N ILE A 278 24.81 -7.96 7.65
CA ILE A 278 23.59 -8.45 8.30
C ILE A 278 22.77 -9.32 7.33
N MET A 279 22.68 -8.92 6.05
CA MET A 279 21.81 -9.57 5.06
C MET A 279 22.53 -10.53 4.11
N TRP A 280 23.82 -10.82 4.33
CA TRP A 280 24.67 -11.62 3.42
C TRP A 280 24.09 -13.01 3.10
N ASP A 281 23.40 -13.63 4.05
CA ASP A 281 22.81 -14.97 3.91
C ASP A 281 21.34 -14.98 3.44
N SER A 282 20.75 -13.81 3.19
CA SER A 282 19.35 -13.68 2.77
C SER A 282 19.22 -13.80 1.24
N LYS A 283 19.33 -15.02 0.71
CA LYS A 283 18.97 -15.35 -0.68
C LYS A 283 17.59 -15.97 -0.80
#